data_AF-A0A6I5CJZ4-F1
#
_entry.id   AF-A0A6I5CJZ4-F1
#
_cell.length_a   1.000
_cell.length_b   1.000
_cell.length_c   1.000
_cell.angle_alpha   90.00
_cell.angle_beta   90.00
_cell.angle_gamma   90.00
#
_symmetry.space_group_name_H-M   'P 1'
#
loop_
_entity.id
_entity.type
_entity.pdbx_description
1 polymer ?
#
loop_
_entity_poly.entity_id
_entity_poly.type
_entity_poly.pdbx_seq_one_letter_code
_entity_poly.pdbx_strand_id
1 'polypeptide(L)'
;NAIVLSMHDGAVAGSDFTTGSNPSGPAYDLALKVSPDIDAIVTGHWHCRFTMMVPDPDGVPRPFVEAGCHGQLINEISLRLDPRTGKVVRALTTSVNHPNTRDIAPDREVQQIADYWEGYAARRARTPIGRQTASFTRARDDSGESTMGDLAADWALWAGRQPLGPMNDGNTHPNTPAELALIVAAPQTGQSIIARDLVRDTASGGTVTLGQAWQSLGYGDPVLTVTVTGAQLHDALEQQWTEAPDGTLRFAPLAVSHNVRCAFDAAGPAGDRVDPADVLVDGRPLDLARRYRLAATAYTLLGADGFTAFAGFTEPVRHTRDFENFVAYVRSR
;
A
#
# COMPACT_ATOMS: atom_id res chain seq x y z
N ASN A 1 -8.61 -25.87 -28.22
CA ASN A 1 -7.81 -25.52 -27.02
C ASN A 1 -8.62 -24.55 -26.16
N ALA A 2 -8.27 -24.44 -24.89
CA ALA A 2 -8.73 -23.37 -24.00
C ALA A 2 -7.54 -22.48 -23.63
N ILE A 3 -7.70 -21.17 -23.68
CA ILE A 3 -6.65 -20.21 -23.33
C ILE A 3 -7.15 -19.28 -22.23
N VAL A 4 -6.56 -19.37 -21.04
CA VAL A 4 -6.91 -18.49 -19.92
C VAL A 4 -5.84 -17.43 -19.76
N LEU A 5 -6.24 -16.17 -19.75
CA LEU A 5 -5.36 -15.06 -19.41
C LEU A 5 -5.37 -14.88 -17.89
N SER A 6 -4.25 -15.19 -17.25
CA SER A 6 -3.98 -14.81 -15.87
C SER A 6 -3.10 -13.57 -15.87
N MET A 7 -3.58 -12.49 -15.25
CA MET A 7 -2.84 -11.24 -15.13
C MET A 7 -2.90 -10.70 -13.71
N HIS A 8 -1.98 -9.80 -13.38
CA HIS A 8 -1.97 -9.08 -12.11
C HIS A 8 -2.06 -7.58 -12.38
N ASP A 9 -3.24 -7.14 -12.81
CA ASP A 9 -3.56 -5.75 -13.07
C ASP A 9 -4.97 -5.43 -12.56
N GLY A 10 -5.24 -4.16 -12.28
CA GLY A 10 -6.40 -3.77 -11.49
C GLY A 10 -7.69 -3.59 -12.28
N ALA A 11 -8.81 -3.97 -11.67
CA ALA A 11 -10.14 -3.52 -12.08
C ALA A 11 -11.10 -3.38 -10.89
N VAL A 12 -12.06 -2.48 -11.02
CA VAL A 12 -13.24 -2.41 -10.14
C VAL A 12 -14.47 -2.79 -10.95
N ALA A 13 -15.46 -3.42 -10.32
CA ALA A 13 -16.76 -3.70 -10.95
C ALA A 13 -17.89 -3.74 -9.91
N GLY A 14 -18.03 -2.66 -9.13
CA GLY A 14 -18.95 -2.61 -8.00
C GLY A 14 -18.41 -3.34 -6.77
N SER A 15 -19.28 -3.60 -5.79
CA SER A 15 -18.89 -4.16 -4.47
C SER A 15 -19.43 -5.57 -4.20
N ASP A 16 -20.27 -6.09 -5.09
CA ASP A 16 -20.87 -7.42 -5.02
C ASP A 16 -19.89 -8.45 -5.59
N PHE A 17 -19.61 -9.50 -4.83
CA PHE A 17 -18.70 -10.56 -5.27
C PHE A 17 -19.34 -11.54 -6.26
N THR A 18 -20.67 -11.58 -6.36
CA THR A 18 -21.40 -12.52 -7.22
C THR A 18 -21.71 -11.97 -8.61
N THR A 19 -21.58 -10.66 -8.78
CA THR A 19 -21.86 -9.96 -10.04
C THR A 19 -20.81 -8.89 -10.31
N GLY A 20 -20.95 -8.13 -11.39
CA GLY A 20 -20.14 -6.96 -11.67
C GLY A 20 -21.00 -5.83 -12.23
N SER A 21 -20.71 -4.59 -11.85
CA SER A 21 -21.39 -3.38 -12.36
C SER A 21 -20.41 -2.22 -12.51
N ASN A 22 -20.64 -1.37 -13.52
CA ASN A 22 -19.80 -0.21 -13.83
C ASN A 22 -18.28 -0.51 -13.83
N PRO A 23 -17.82 -1.50 -14.62
CA PRO A 23 -16.44 -1.91 -14.60
C PRO A 23 -15.51 -0.81 -15.12
N SER A 24 -14.33 -0.67 -14.50
CA SER A 24 -13.27 0.19 -14.99
C SER A 24 -11.91 -0.28 -14.49
N GLY A 25 -10.84 0.23 -15.09
CA GLY A 25 -9.46 -0.07 -14.73
C GLY A 25 -8.69 -0.73 -15.87
N PRO A 26 -7.35 -0.75 -15.77
CA PRO A 26 -6.47 -1.21 -16.85
C PRO A 26 -6.71 -2.68 -17.24
N ALA A 27 -7.04 -3.56 -16.29
CA ALA A 27 -7.37 -4.95 -16.61
C ALA A 27 -8.67 -5.07 -17.41
N TYR A 28 -9.67 -4.24 -17.12
CA TYR A 28 -10.92 -4.19 -17.89
C TYR A 28 -10.67 -3.64 -19.29
N ASP A 29 -9.88 -2.57 -19.42
CA ASP A 29 -9.50 -2.00 -20.71
C ASP A 29 -8.75 -3.01 -21.60
N LEU A 30 -7.88 -3.83 -21.01
CA LEU A 30 -7.22 -4.93 -21.71
C LEU A 30 -8.21 -6.04 -22.06
N ALA A 31 -9.12 -6.39 -21.15
CA ALA A 31 -10.11 -7.45 -21.37
C ALA A 31 -11.00 -7.18 -22.58
N LEU A 32 -11.27 -5.90 -22.90
CA LEU A 32 -12.03 -5.51 -24.10
C LEU A 32 -11.22 -5.60 -25.41
N LYS A 33 -9.89 -5.58 -25.34
CA LYS A 33 -9.00 -5.47 -26.52
C LYS A 33 -8.22 -6.76 -26.81
N VAL A 34 -8.00 -7.59 -25.81
CA VAL A 34 -7.20 -8.81 -25.94
C VAL A 34 -7.91 -9.83 -26.85
N SER A 35 -7.11 -10.61 -27.60
CA SER A 35 -7.55 -11.54 -28.64
C SER A 35 -8.85 -12.30 -28.28
N PRO A 36 -9.80 -12.46 -29.22
CA PRO A 36 -10.96 -13.34 -29.07
C PRO A 36 -10.60 -14.78 -28.67
N ASP A 37 -9.38 -15.24 -29.00
CA ASP A 37 -8.89 -16.58 -28.61
C ASP A 37 -8.80 -16.80 -27.09
N ILE A 38 -8.86 -15.74 -26.27
CA ILE A 38 -8.82 -15.86 -24.80
C ILE A 38 -10.19 -16.26 -24.23
N ASP A 39 -10.25 -17.52 -23.78
CA ASP A 39 -11.15 -18.26 -22.87
C ASP A 39 -11.88 -17.50 -21.77
N ALA A 40 -11.06 -16.99 -20.89
CA ALA A 40 -11.43 -16.45 -19.60
C ALA A 40 -10.27 -15.58 -19.12
N ILE A 41 -10.60 -14.61 -18.28
CA ILE A 41 -9.65 -13.63 -17.78
C ILE A 41 -9.75 -13.62 -16.26
N VAL A 42 -8.61 -13.91 -15.61
CA VAL A 42 -8.46 -13.87 -14.16
C VAL A 42 -7.48 -12.75 -13.83
N THR A 43 -7.95 -11.75 -13.07
CA THR A 43 -7.18 -10.55 -12.73
C THR A 43 -6.93 -10.44 -11.22
N GLY A 44 -6.30 -9.36 -10.78
CA GLY A 44 -5.89 -9.15 -9.38
C GLY A 44 -5.48 -7.71 -9.10
N HIS A 45 -4.46 -7.53 -8.27
CA HIS A 45 -3.81 -6.25 -7.95
C HIS A 45 -4.62 -5.29 -7.07
N TRP A 46 -5.90 -5.05 -7.33
CA TRP A 46 -6.69 -4.04 -6.60
C TRP A 46 -7.51 -4.61 -5.45
N HIS A 47 -7.47 -5.92 -5.24
CA HIS A 47 -8.19 -6.63 -4.18
C HIS A 47 -9.71 -6.46 -4.28
N CYS A 48 -10.20 -6.26 -5.50
CA CYS A 48 -11.63 -6.15 -5.79
C CYS A 48 -12.26 -7.53 -5.85
N ARG A 49 -13.59 -7.57 -5.70
CA ARG A 49 -14.36 -8.82 -5.73
C ARG A 49 -15.49 -8.69 -6.72
N PHE A 50 -15.44 -9.48 -7.78
CA PHE A 50 -16.50 -9.57 -8.77
C PHE A 50 -16.34 -10.85 -9.60
N THR A 51 -17.43 -11.29 -10.20
CA THR A 51 -17.40 -12.18 -11.36
C THR A 51 -18.42 -11.69 -12.36
N MET A 52 -18.01 -11.50 -13.60
CA MET A 52 -18.89 -11.03 -14.67
C MET A 52 -18.48 -11.60 -16.02
N MET A 53 -19.35 -11.46 -17.01
CA MET A 53 -19.03 -11.76 -18.40
C MET A 53 -18.75 -10.45 -19.15
N VAL A 54 -17.64 -10.36 -19.84
CA VAL A 54 -17.27 -9.23 -20.70
C VAL A 54 -17.22 -9.69 -22.16
N PRO A 55 -17.65 -8.88 -23.14
CA PRO A 55 -17.51 -9.25 -24.54
C PRO A 55 -16.03 -9.23 -24.94
N ASP A 56 -15.61 -10.20 -25.75
CA ASP A 56 -14.36 -10.11 -26.50
C ASP A 56 -14.50 -9.15 -27.71
N PRO A 57 -13.44 -8.91 -28.49
CA PRO A 57 -13.51 -8.03 -29.67
C PRO A 57 -14.52 -8.45 -30.74
N ASP A 58 -14.93 -9.73 -30.77
CA ASP A 58 -15.95 -10.26 -31.68
C ASP A 58 -17.36 -10.21 -31.06
N GLY A 59 -17.49 -9.69 -29.84
CA GLY A 59 -18.75 -9.55 -29.10
C GLY A 59 -19.17 -10.80 -28.32
N VAL A 60 -18.32 -11.84 -28.26
CA VAL A 60 -18.65 -13.09 -27.57
C VAL A 60 -18.32 -12.96 -26.07
N PRO A 61 -19.26 -13.21 -25.15
CA PRO A 61 -19.02 -13.07 -23.72
C PRO A 61 -18.01 -14.08 -23.17
N ARG A 62 -17.17 -13.63 -22.24
CA ARG A 62 -16.17 -14.44 -21.53
C ARG A 62 -16.03 -14.04 -20.06
N PRO A 63 -15.66 -14.97 -19.16
CA PRO A 63 -15.45 -14.64 -17.75
C PRO A 63 -14.35 -13.59 -17.56
N PHE A 64 -14.63 -12.62 -16.70
CA PHE A 64 -13.69 -11.65 -16.16
C PHE A 64 -13.88 -11.58 -14.65
N VAL A 65 -12.84 -11.90 -13.90
CA VAL A 65 -12.94 -12.19 -12.47
C VAL A 65 -11.78 -11.59 -11.69
N GLU A 66 -12.11 -11.02 -10.53
CA GLU A 66 -11.18 -10.83 -9.42
C GLU A 66 -11.80 -11.42 -8.15
N ALA A 67 -11.09 -12.34 -7.49
CA ALA A 67 -11.61 -13.12 -6.37
C ALA A 67 -11.22 -12.53 -4.99
N GLY A 68 -11.28 -11.20 -4.85
CA GLY A 68 -10.92 -10.52 -3.62
C GLY A 68 -9.45 -10.70 -3.25
N CYS A 69 -9.17 -10.73 -1.95
CA CYS A 69 -7.82 -10.91 -1.42
C CYS A 69 -7.84 -11.80 -0.17
N HIS A 70 -6.65 -12.18 0.31
CA HIS A 70 -6.47 -12.88 1.60
C HIS A 70 -7.29 -14.18 1.77
N GLY A 71 -7.59 -14.87 0.67
CA GLY A 71 -8.37 -16.10 0.68
C GLY A 71 -9.85 -15.91 1.05
N GLN A 72 -10.39 -14.70 0.88
CA GLN A 72 -11.81 -14.40 1.12
C GLN A 72 -12.74 -15.16 0.18
N LEU A 73 -12.36 -15.31 -1.09
CA LEU A 73 -13.16 -15.96 -2.12
C LEU A 73 -12.30 -16.96 -2.91
N ILE A 74 -12.95 -17.99 -3.42
CA ILE A 74 -12.41 -18.91 -4.42
C ILE A 74 -13.30 -18.79 -5.64
N ASN A 75 -12.77 -18.39 -6.79
CA ASN A 75 -13.53 -18.43 -8.03
C ASN A 75 -13.43 -19.81 -8.69
N GLU A 76 -14.56 -20.34 -9.13
CA GLU A 76 -14.65 -21.53 -9.95
C GLU A 76 -15.07 -21.13 -11.36
N ILE A 77 -14.24 -21.45 -12.36
CA ILE A 77 -14.58 -21.28 -13.79
C ILE A 77 -14.73 -22.66 -14.42
N SER A 78 -15.91 -22.97 -14.94
CA SER A 78 -16.16 -24.19 -15.69
C SER A 78 -16.19 -23.90 -17.19
N LEU A 79 -15.16 -24.37 -17.91
CA LEU A 79 -15.07 -24.27 -19.37
C LEU A 79 -15.50 -25.58 -20.02
N ARG A 80 -16.54 -25.54 -20.86
CA ARG A 80 -16.95 -26.71 -21.65
C ARG A 80 -16.16 -26.78 -22.95
N LEU A 81 -15.49 -27.90 -23.21
CA LEU A 81 -14.80 -28.13 -24.48
C LEU A 81 -15.67 -28.94 -25.44
N ASP A 82 -15.67 -28.53 -26.71
CA ASP A 82 -16.18 -29.36 -27.81
C ASP A 82 -15.15 -30.48 -28.09
N PRO A 83 -15.53 -31.77 -27.97
CA PRO A 83 -14.59 -32.87 -28.16
C PRO A 83 -14.10 -33.03 -29.60
N ARG A 84 -14.78 -32.45 -30.60
CA ARG A 84 -14.37 -32.55 -32.02
C ARG A 84 -13.35 -31.50 -32.39
N THR A 85 -13.56 -30.26 -31.94
CA THR A 85 -12.73 -29.10 -32.29
C THR A 85 -11.71 -28.76 -31.20
N GLY A 86 -11.92 -29.27 -29.99
CA GLY A 86 -11.18 -28.93 -28.78
C GLY A 86 -11.44 -27.51 -28.29
N LYS A 87 -12.29 -26.71 -28.95
CA LYS A 87 -12.54 -25.31 -28.62
C LYS A 87 -13.50 -25.17 -27.43
N VAL A 88 -13.41 -24.06 -26.70
CA VAL A 88 -14.35 -23.72 -25.64
C VAL A 88 -15.70 -23.35 -26.24
N VAL A 89 -16.77 -23.92 -25.71
CA VAL A 89 -18.15 -23.53 -25.99
C VAL A 89 -18.52 -22.40 -25.01
N ARG A 90 -18.29 -21.15 -25.41
CA ARG A 90 -18.48 -19.96 -24.56
C ARG A 90 -19.87 -19.87 -23.94
N ALA A 91 -20.91 -20.26 -24.70
CA ALA A 91 -22.29 -20.27 -24.24
C ALA A 91 -22.55 -21.24 -23.06
N LEU A 92 -21.66 -22.20 -22.80
CA LEU A 92 -21.75 -23.17 -21.72
C LEU A 92 -20.73 -22.92 -20.61
N THR A 93 -20.06 -21.76 -20.63
CA THR A 93 -19.08 -21.38 -19.61
C THR A 93 -19.79 -20.74 -18.41
N THR A 94 -19.40 -21.16 -17.21
CA THR A 94 -19.85 -20.54 -15.96
C THR A 94 -18.65 -20.03 -15.15
N SER A 95 -18.88 -18.99 -14.35
CA SER A 95 -17.93 -18.52 -13.34
C SER A 95 -18.69 -18.13 -12.08
N VAL A 96 -18.25 -18.64 -10.92
CA VAL A 96 -18.91 -18.42 -9.63
C VAL A 96 -17.86 -18.13 -8.57
N ASN A 97 -18.06 -17.07 -7.79
CA ASN A 97 -17.27 -16.81 -6.60
C ASN A 97 -17.89 -17.52 -5.39
N HIS A 98 -17.09 -18.35 -4.74
CA HIS A 98 -17.44 -19.05 -3.50
C HIS A 98 -16.80 -18.34 -2.31
N PRO A 99 -17.58 -17.86 -1.33
CA PRO A 99 -17.00 -17.28 -0.14
C PRO A 99 -16.34 -18.34 0.72
N ASN A 100 -15.17 -18.02 1.26
CA ASN A 100 -14.55 -18.81 2.30
C ASN A 100 -15.26 -18.52 3.63
N THR A 101 -16.27 -19.34 3.92
CA THR A 101 -17.13 -19.27 5.11
C THR A 101 -16.41 -19.63 6.41
N ARG A 102 -15.25 -20.30 6.33
CA ARG A 102 -14.46 -20.79 7.47
C ARG A 102 -15.19 -21.79 8.37
N ASP A 103 -16.27 -22.41 7.90
CA ASP A 103 -17.04 -23.47 8.57
C ASP A 103 -16.71 -24.87 8.04
N ILE A 104 -15.94 -24.96 6.96
CA ILE A 104 -15.42 -26.23 6.43
C ILE A 104 -14.19 -26.65 7.25
N ALA A 105 -14.18 -27.92 7.66
CA ALA A 105 -13.04 -28.50 8.36
C ALA A 105 -11.77 -28.36 7.48
N PRO A 106 -10.68 -27.76 8.00
CA PRO A 106 -9.43 -27.67 7.27
C PRO A 106 -8.90 -29.06 6.89
N ASP A 107 -8.29 -29.16 5.70
CA ASP A 107 -7.56 -30.36 5.33
C ASP A 107 -6.43 -30.62 6.34
N ARG A 108 -6.32 -31.88 6.79
CA ARG A 108 -5.40 -32.24 7.88
C ARG A 108 -3.94 -32.03 7.49
N GLU A 109 -3.54 -32.35 6.26
CA GLU A 109 -2.15 -32.23 5.82
C GLU A 109 -1.77 -30.75 5.67
N VAL A 110 -2.66 -29.96 5.07
CA VAL A 110 -2.46 -28.50 4.95
C VAL A 110 -2.41 -27.83 6.32
N GLN A 111 -3.28 -28.22 7.26
CA GLN A 111 -3.26 -27.70 8.63
C GLN A 111 -1.93 -28.01 9.33
N GLN A 112 -1.40 -29.22 9.19
CA GLN A 112 -0.11 -29.59 9.78
C GLN A 112 1.06 -28.74 9.24
N ILE A 113 1.03 -28.42 7.94
CA ILE A 113 2.01 -27.53 7.32
C ILE A 113 1.86 -26.11 7.89
N ALA A 114 0.64 -25.60 7.99
CA ALA A 114 0.36 -24.27 8.55
C ALA A 114 0.84 -24.17 10.01
N ASP A 115 0.49 -25.15 10.86
CA ASP A 115 0.88 -25.20 12.27
C ASP A 115 2.40 -25.21 12.46
N TYR A 116 3.12 -25.96 11.60
CA TYR A 116 4.58 -26.00 11.63
C TYR A 116 5.19 -24.62 11.39
N TRP A 117 4.73 -23.92 10.35
CA TRP A 117 5.24 -22.60 9.97
C TRP A 117 4.79 -21.51 10.95
N GLU A 118 3.59 -21.59 11.50
CA GLU A 118 3.14 -20.72 12.58
C GLU A 118 4.03 -20.88 13.82
N GLY A 119 4.33 -22.13 14.22
CA GLY A 119 5.25 -22.42 15.31
C GLY A 119 6.67 -21.89 15.04
N TYR A 120 7.16 -22.02 13.80
CA TYR A 120 8.45 -21.43 13.40
C TYR A 120 8.43 -19.90 13.47
N ALA A 121 7.40 -19.26 12.92
CA ALA A 121 7.23 -17.82 12.92
C ALA A 121 7.13 -17.28 14.36
N ALA A 122 6.36 -17.94 15.24
CA ALA A 122 6.23 -17.56 16.64
C ALA A 122 7.57 -17.62 17.39
N ARG A 123 8.43 -18.60 17.11
CA ARG A 123 9.79 -18.64 17.67
C ARG A 123 10.65 -17.50 17.15
N ARG A 124 10.64 -17.26 15.84
CA ARG A 124 11.41 -16.18 15.21
C ARG A 124 10.94 -14.79 15.66
N ALA A 125 9.65 -14.62 15.88
CA ALA A 125 9.04 -13.39 16.38
C ALA A 125 9.59 -12.97 17.75
N ARG A 126 10.00 -13.93 18.59
CA ARG A 126 10.59 -13.66 19.92
C ARG A 126 12.06 -13.24 19.87
N THR A 127 12.71 -13.26 18.71
CA THR A 127 14.12 -12.86 18.58
C THR A 127 14.28 -11.39 18.97
N PRO A 128 15.11 -11.05 19.98
CA PRO A 128 15.46 -9.67 20.29
C PRO A 128 16.19 -9.03 19.11
N ILE A 129 15.80 -7.81 18.73
CA ILE A 129 16.42 -7.07 17.62
C ILE A 129 16.82 -5.64 17.97
N GLY A 130 16.41 -5.13 19.13
CA GLY A 130 16.74 -3.77 19.57
C GLY A 130 16.23 -3.51 20.97
N ARG A 131 16.33 -2.25 21.40
CA ARG A 131 15.84 -1.79 22.71
C ARG A 131 15.26 -0.39 22.59
N GLN A 132 14.20 -0.13 23.35
CA GLN A 132 13.59 1.20 23.44
C GLN A 132 13.55 1.70 24.88
N THR A 133 13.66 3.02 25.02
CA THR A 133 13.65 3.73 26.32
C THR A 133 12.25 4.22 26.71
N ALA A 134 11.35 4.39 25.72
CA ALA A 134 9.95 4.77 25.90
C ALA A 134 9.03 3.98 24.97
N SER A 135 7.71 4.12 25.13
CA SER A 135 6.72 3.60 24.19
C SER A 135 6.55 4.58 23.02
N PHE A 136 6.35 4.05 21.81
CA PHE A 136 5.89 4.83 20.66
C PHE A 136 4.42 4.50 20.40
N THR A 137 3.55 5.50 20.44
CA THR A 137 2.10 5.33 20.37
C THR A 137 1.53 6.06 19.17
N ARG A 138 0.40 5.56 18.64
CA ARG A 138 -0.37 6.21 17.56
C ARG A 138 -1.29 7.30 18.09
N ALA A 139 -1.32 7.51 19.40
CA ALA A 139 -2.11 8.57 20.01
C ALA A 139 -1.57 9.91 19.51
N ARG A 140 -2.43 10.65 18.81
CA ARG A 140 -2.09 11.95 18.25
C ARG A 140 -2.45 13.06 19.23
N ASP A 141 -1.66 14.13 19.23
CA ASP A 141 -2.04 15.38 19.89
C ASP A 141 -2.93 16.25 18.97
N ASP A 142 -3.22 17.47 19.41
CA ASP A 142 -4.08 18.42 18.69
C ASP A 142 -3.49 18.86 17.34
N SER A 143 -2.17 18.71 17.14
CA SER A 143 -1.49 18.97 15.87
C SER A 143 -1.54 17.79 14.92
N GLY A 144 -1.95 16.62 15.39
CA GLY A 144 -1.90 15.36 14.64
C GLY A 144 -0.58 14.61 14.78
N GLU A 145 0.42 15.18 15.47
CA GLU A 145 1.71 14.55 15.74
C GLU A 145 1.55 13.36 16.70
N SER A 146 2.35 12.30 16.51
CA SER A 146 2.39 11.16 17.43
C SER A 146 3.78 10.55 17.42
N THR A 147 4.22 10.06 18.58
CA THR A 147 5.57 9.46 18.71
C THR A 147 5.80 8.29 17.75
N MET A 148 4.76 7.51 17.41
CA MET A 148 4.88 6.46 16.39
C MET A 148 4.95 7.03 14.96
N GLY A 149 4.29 8.16 14.70
CA GLY A 149 4.45 8.93 13.46
C GLY A 149 5.89 9.40 13.28
N ASP A 150 6.47 10.00 14.31
CA ASP A 150 7.85 10.51 14.28
C ASP A 150 8.84 9.37 14.02
N LEU A 151 8.67 8.25 14.73
CA LEU A 151 9.48 7.04 14.52
C LEU A 151 9.37 6.53 13.07
N ALA A 152 8.17 6.54 12.50
CA ALA A 152 7.93 6.10 11.13
C ALA A 152 8.56 7.05 10.10
N ALA A 153 8.45 8.37 10.30
CA ALA A 153 9.06 9.34 9.39
C ALA A 153 10.59 9.32 9.47
N ASP A 154 11.16 9.16 10.66
CA ASP A 154 12.60 8.96 10.84
C ASP A 154 13.11 7.65 10.23
N TRP A 155 12.32 6.58 10.36
CA TRP A 155 12.59 5.33 9.67
C TRP A 155 12.61 5.53 8.14
N ALA A 156 11.62 6.22 7.57
CA ALA A 156 11.54 6.46 6.13
C ALA A 156 12.73 7.30 5.64
N LEU A 157 13.15 8.31 6.41
CA LEU A 157 14.36 9.08 6.10
C LEU A 157 15.61 8.20 6.14
N TRP A 158 15.77 7.38 7.18
CA TRP A 158 16.87 6.43 7.27
C TRP A 158 16.87 5.46 6.08
N ALA A 159 15.71 4.92 5.73
CA ALA A 159 15.51 3.99 4.62
C ALA A 159 15.95 4.62 3.30
N GLY A 160 15.48 5.84 3.02
CA GLY A 160 15.82 6.60 1.82
C GLY A 160 17.28 7.03 1.71
N ARG A 161 18.09 6.80 2.76
CA ARG A 161 19.54 7.04 2.79
C ARG A 161 20.37 5.74 2.74
N GLN A 162 19.72 4.57 2.78
CA GLN A 162 20.44 3.30 2.74
C GLN A 162 20.90 2.94 1.33
N PRO A 163 21.98 2.14 1.20
CA PRO A 163 22.30 1.45 -0.04
C PRO A 163 21.16 0.53 -0.48
N LEU A 164 21.06 0.31 -1.80
CA LEU A 164 20.07 -0.60 -2.35
C LEU A 164 20.36 -2.04 -1.90
N GLY A 165 19.30 -2.73 -1.46
CA GLY A 165 19.35 -4.16 -1.20
C GLY A 165 19.53 -4.97 -2.49
N PRO A 166 20.00 -6.23 -2.40
CA PRO A 166 20.30 -7.07 -3.56
C PRO A 166 19.07 -7.39 -4.44
N MET A 167 17.86 -7.20 -3.92
CA MET A 167 16.59 -7.44 -4.62
C MET A 167 15.96 -6.17 -5.21
N ASN A 168 16.68 -5.03 -5.21
CA ASN A 168 16.22 -3.76 -5.79
C ASN A 168 17.04 -3.39 -7.05
N ASP A 169 17.21 -4.36 -7.94
CA ASP A 169 17.97 -4.26 -9.19
C ASP A 169 17.20 -3.61 -10.36
N GLY A 170 15.88 -3.44 -10.23
CA GLY A 170 15.03 -2.77 -11.22
C GLY A 170 15.12 -1.24 -11.24
N ASN A 171 15.98 -0.61 -10.42
CA ASN A 171 16.13 0.84 -10.38
C ASN A 171 16.92 1.36 -11.59
N THR A 172 16.35 2.34 -12.30
CA THR A 172 16.99 2.98 -13.46
C THR A 172 17.64 4.33 -13.14
N HIS A 173 17.41 4.86 -11.93
CA HIS A 173 17.97 6.12 -11.46
C HIS A 173 19.05 5.91 -10.38
N PRO A 174 20.04 6.81 -10.27
CA PRO A 174 21.01 6.77 -9.18
C PRO A 174 20.34 6.85 -7.81
N ASN A 175 20.84 6.08 -6.85
CA ASN A 175 20.39 6.13 -5.46
C ASN A 175 20.94 7.38 -4.75
N THR A 176 20.30 8.52 -4.97
CA THR A 176 20.60 9.77 -4.25
C THR A 176 19.91 9.74 -2.88
N PRO A 177 20.65 9.93 -1.76
CA PRO A 177 20.09 9.89 -0.42
C PRO A 177 18.97 10.91 -0.21
N ALA A 178 17.94 10.52 0.53
CA ALA A 178 16.83 11.40 0.92
C ALA A 178 17.30 12.58 1.80
N GLU A 179 16.77 13.77 1.52
CA GLU A 179 16.94 14.98 2.32
C GLU A 179 15.94 15.01 3.50
N LEU A 180 14.71 14.56 3.25
CA LEU A 180 13.60 14.55 4.21
C LEU A 180 12.67 13.36 3.96
N ALA A 181 11.80 13.08 4.90
CA ALA A 181 10.76 12.07 4.74
C ALA A 181 9.41 12.49 5.32
N LEU A 182 8.36 11.85 4.80
CA LEU A 182 6.99 11.97 5.29
C LEU A 182 6.29 10.61 5.30
N ILE A 183 5.36 10.46 6.24
CA ILE A 183 4.48 9.29 6.37
C ILE A 183 3.08 9.78 6.69
N VAL A 184 2.07 9.26 5.99
CA VAL A 184 0.68 9.55 6.31
C VAL A 184 0.26 8.80 7.58
N ALA A 185 0.09 9.53 8.67
CA ALA A 185 -0.22 8.98 9.98
C ALA A 185 -1.68 8.49 10.06
N ALA A 186 -2.60 9.20 9.41
CA ALA A 186 -3.99 8.78 9.24
C ALA A 186 -4.52 9.27 7.89
N PRO A 187 -4.63 8.39 6.88
CA PRO A 187 -4.91 8.80 5.52
C PRO A 187 -6.38 9.15 5.28
N GLN A 188 -6.65 9.90 4.20
CA GLN A 188 -8.01 10.24 3.80
C GLN A 188 -8.77 9.03 3.24
N THR A 189 -8.03 8.18 2.52
CA THR A 189 -8.48 6.92 1.94
C THR A 189 -7.38 5.86 2.10
N GLY A 190 -7.71 4.59 1.95
CA GLY A 190 -6.71 3.52 2.12
C GLY A 190 -6.33 3.29 3.58
N GLN A 191 -5.06 2.93 3.81
CA GLN A 191 -4.57 2.46 5.12
C GLN A 191 -3.20 3.09 5.47
N SER A 192 -3.04 3.52 6.72
CA SER A 192 -1.74 3.97 7.22
C SER A 192 -0.78 2.78 7.35
N ILE A 193 0.49 3.01 7.04
CA ILE A 193 1.57 2.04 7.26
C ILE A 193 1.83 1.79 8.75
N ILE A 194 1.38 2.71 9.62
CA ILE A 194 1.48 2.58 11.06
C ILE A 194 0.38 1.66 11.58
N ALA A 195 0.70 0.38 11.72
CA ALA A 195 -0.26 -0.64 12.07
C ALA A 195 -0.59 -0.64 13.57
N ARG A 196 0.42 -0.49 14.44
CA ARG A 196 0.26 -0.66 15.90
C ARG A 196 1.25 0.19 16.69
N ASP A 197 0.90 0.44 17.95
CA ASP A 197 1.80 1.03 18.93
C ASP A 197 2.97 0.08 19.21
N LEU A 198 4.16 0.63 19.41
CA LEU A 198 5.33 -0.09 19.88
C LEU A 198 5.54 0.19 21.37
N VAL A 199 4.82 -0.56 22.20
CA VAL A 199 4.77 -0.36 23.65
C VAL A 199 6.02 -0.91 24.33
N ARG A 200 6.59 -0.13 25.25
CA ARG A 200 7.76 -0.53 26.00
C ARG A 200 7.41 -1.63 26.99
N ASP A 201 8.01 -2.80 26.80
CA ASP A 201 7.96 -3.87 27.78
C ASP A 201 8.91 -3.58 28.95
N THR A 202 8.36 -3.24 30.11
CA THR A 202 9.14 -2.93 31.32
C THR A 202 9.85 -4.16 31.88
N ALA A 203 9.29 -5.36 31.72
CA ALA A 203 9.85 -6.59 32.30
C ALA A 203 11.16 -7.00 31.61
N SER A 204 11.25 -6.80 30.29
CA SER A 204 12.49 -7.02 29.51
C SER A 204 13.41 -5.80 29.45
N GLY A 205 13.13 -4.75 30.24
CA GLY A 205 13.87 -3.49 30.21
C GLY A 205 13.67 -2.67 28.92
N GLY A 206 12.69 -2.99 28.10
CA GLY A 206 12.39 -2.33 26.83
C GLY A 206 12.96 -3.07 25.62
N THR A 207 13.17 -4.39 25.72
CA THR A 207 13.61 -5.17 24.55
C THR A 207 12.55 -5.14 23.46
N VAL A 208 12.98 -4.86 22.23
CA VAL A 208 12.13 -4.94 21.05
C VAL A 208 12.43 -6.24 20.32
N THR A 209 11.40 -7.05 20.14
CA THR A 209 11.47 -8.32 19.41
C THR A 209 11.15 -8.14 17.93
N LEU A 210 11.57 -9.09 17.10
CA LEU A 210 11.27 -9.12 15.67
C LEU A 210 9.76 -8.99 15.42
N GLY A 211 8.94 -9.74 16.15
CA GLY A 211 7.50 -9.74 15.98
C GLY A 211 6.87 -8.39 16.34
N GLN A 212 7.37 -7.72 17.38
CA GLN A 212 6.89 -6.38 17.75
C GLN A 212 7.18 -5.36 16.65
N ALA A 213 8.41 -5.35 16.12
CA ALA A 213 8.75 -4.44 15.02
C ALA A 213 8.01 -4.77 13.72
N TRP A 214 7.92 -6.05 13.37
CA TRP A 214 7.21 -6.50 12.17
C TRP A 214 5.72 -6.13 12.20
N GLN A 215 5.08 -6.15 13.37
CA GLN A 215 3.66 -5.83 13.50
C GLN A 215 3.38 -4.35 13.73
N SER A 216 4.38 -3.51 14.01
CA SER A 216 4.16 -2.09 14.31
C SER A 216 4.08 -1.23 13.05
N LEU A 217 4.88 -1.55 12.03
CA LEU A 217 4.99 -0.75 10.81
C LEU A 217 5.04 -1.67 9.59
N GLY A 218 4.10 -1.48 8.66
CA GLY A 218 4.15 -2.08 7.34
C GLY A 218 2.89 -2.84 6.92
N TYR A 219 2.74 -3.00 5.61
CA TYR A 219 1.86 -3.94 4.93
C TYR A 219 2.48 -4.48 3.62
N GLY A 220 3.79 -4.35 3.46
CA GLY A 220 4.55 -4.81 2.30
C GLY A 220 4.84 -3.73 1.26
N ASP A 221 4.63 -2.46 1.56
CA ASP A 221 4.88 -1.34 0.67
C ASP A 221 6.36 -0.92 0.71
N PRO A 222 7.03 -0.67 -0.43
CA PRO A 222 8.38 -0.13 -0.42
C PRO A 222 8.40 1.35 -0.07
N VAL A 223 9.48 1.77 0.60
CA VAL A 223 9.86 3.18 0.61
C VAL A 223 10.45 3.52 -0.76
N LEU A 224 10.02 4.63 -1.34
CA LEU A 224 10.70 5.23 -2.48
C LEU A 224 11.42 6.49 -2.04
N THR A 225 12.54 6.78 -2.68
CA THR A 225 13.08 8.13 -2.73
C THR A 225 12.81 8.73 -4.10
N VAL A 226 12.19 9.91 -4.15
CA VAL A 226 11.83 10.62 -5.38
C VAL A 226 12.31 12.07 -5.35
N THR A 227 12.38 12.71 -6.51
CA THR A 227 12.64 14.14 -6.65
C THR A 227 11.31 14.88 -6.85
N VAL A 228 10.99 15.79 -5.93
CA VAL A 228 9.79 16.66 -5.92
C VAL A 228 10.21 18.13 -5.81
N THR A 229 9.33 19.06 -6.17
CA THR A 229 9.53 20.50 -5.92
C THR A 229 9.10 20.90 -4.52
N GLY A 230 9.59 22.04 -4.02
CA GLY A 230 9.10 22.62 -2.78
C GLY A 230 7.61 22.96 -2.84
N ALA A 231 7.11 23.38 -4.01
CA ALA A 231 5.68 23.57 -4.25
C ALA A 231 4.87 22.28 -4.00
N GLN A 232 5.33 21.13 -4.50
CA GLN A 232 4.64 19.84 -4.25
C GLN A 232 4.68 19.43 -2.76
N LEU A 233 5.76 19.75 -2.05
CA LEU A 233 5.82 19.52 -0.59
C LEU A 233 4.82 20.41 0.15
N HIS A 234 4.73 21.68 -0.22
CA HIS A 234 3.76 22.63 0.34
C HIS A 234 2.32 22.18 0.06
N ASP A 235 2.00 21.85 -1.20
CA ASP A 235 0.70 21.34 -1.60
C ASP A 235 0.31 20.08 -0.81
N ALA A 236 1.26 19.17 -0.57
CA ALA A 236 1.00 17.97 0.23
C ALA A 236 0.72 18.29 1.71
N LEU A 237 1.40 19.28 2.28
CA LEU A 237 1.15 19.74 3.65
C LEU A 237 -0.24 20.40 3.76
N GLU A 238 -0.67 21.14 2.76
CA GLU A 238 -2.03 21.71 2.67
C GLU A 238 -3.10 20.62 2.49
N GLN A 239 -2.80 19.56 1.74
CA GLN A 239 -3.70 18.41 1.53
C GLN A 239 -3.99 17.60 2.80
N GLN A 240 -3.35 17.90 3.94
CA GLN A 240 -3.77 17.36 5.22
C GLN A 240 -5.22 17.77 5.56
N TRP A 241 -5.72 18.88 5.01
CA TRP A 241 -7.11 19.31 5.19
C TRP A 241 -7.92 19.17 3.90
N THR A 242 -9.10 18.59 3.97
CA THR A 242 -9.98 18.43 2.80
C THR A 242 -11.43 18.64 3.21
N GLU A 243 -12.15 19.49 2.49
CA GLU A 243 -13.58 19.70 2.68
C GLU A 243 -14.38 18.53 2.08
N ALA A 244 -15.23 17.92 2.91
CA ALA A 244 -16.21 16.94 2.45
C ALA A 244 -17.40 17.65 1.76
N PRO A 245 -18.20 16.92 0.95
CA PRO A 245 -19.37 17.52 0.26
C PRO A 245 -20.42 18.14 1.20
N ASP A 246 -20.43 17.75 2.47
CA ASP A 246 -21.31 18.29 3.51
C ASP A 246 -20.73 19.55 4.21
N GLY A 247 -19.57 20.03 3.77
CA GLY A 247 -18.86 21.18 4.34
C GLY A 247 -17.99 20.85 5.55
N THR A 248 -17.91 19.58 5.97
CA THR A 248 -17.05 19.18 7.10
C THR A 248 -15.59 19.13 6.67
N LEU A 249 -14.70 19.74 7.45
CA LEU A 249 -13.26 19.64 7.25
C LEU A 249 -12.74 18.31 7.79
N ARG A 250 -12.11 17.51 6.93
CA ARG A 250 -11.36 16.31 7.32
C ARG A 250 -9.90 16.66 7.51
N PHE A 251 -9.27 16.05 8.51
CA PHE A 251 -7.84 16.20 8.79
C PHE A 251 -7.13 14.85 8.72
N ALA A 252 -6.14 14.75 7.84
CA ALA A 252 -5.32 13.58 7.57
C ALA A 252 -3.84 13.94 7.82
N PRO A 253 -3.34 13.80 9.06
CA PRO A 253 -2.02 14.29 9.45
C PRO A 253 -0.87 13.53 8.76
N LEU A 254 0.14 14.30 8.36
CA LEU A 254 1.45 13.84 7.91
C LEU A 254 2.44 13.88 9.08
N ALA A 255 3.09 12.75 9.36
CA ALA A 255 4.30 12.74 10.16
C ALA A 255 5.49 13.11 9.27
N VAL A 256 6.41 13.92 9.81
CA VAL A 256 7.61 14.39 9.10
C VAL A 256 8.86 13.96 9.86
N SER A 257 9.98 13.75 9.15
CA SER A 257 11.23 13.33 9.79
C SER A 257 11.78 14.39 10.74
N HIS A 258 12.60 14.01 11.73
CA HIS A 258 13.10 14.91 12.80
C HIS A 258 13.78 16.21 12.31
N ASN A 259 14.23 16.25 11.06
CA ASN A 259 14.88 17.42 10.47
C ASN A 259 13.90 18.38 9.77
N VAL A 260 12.60 18.05 9.79
CA VAL A 260 11.52 18.87 9.26
C VAL A 260 10.67 19.38 10.41
N ARG A 261 10.28 20.65 10.34
CA ARG A 261 9.28 21.26 11.23
C ARG A 261 8.25 21.96 10.38
N CYS A 262 6.97 21.76 10.70
CA CYS A 262 5.86 22.44 10.03
C CYS A 262 5.02 23.13 11.11
N ALA A 263 4.66 24.39 10.88
CA ALA A 263 3.59 25.05 11.62
C ALA A 263 2.45 25.40 10.67
N PHE A 264 1.24 25.43 11.20
CA PHE A 264 0.05 25.73 10.41
C PHE A 264 -1.00 26.48 11.24
N ASP A 265 -1.85 27.24 10.56
CA ASP A 265 -3.03 27.85 11.14
C ASP A 265 -4.20 26.85 11.18
N ALA A 266 -4.51 26.36 12.37
CA ALA A 266 -5.61 25.42 12.58
C ALA A 266 -7.00 26.04 12.28
N ALA A 267 -7.13 27.36 12.25
CA ALA A 267 -8.36 28.08 11.96
C ALA A 267 -8.47 28.55 10.49
N GLY A 268 -7.37 28.50 9.73
CA GLY A 268 -7.32 28.94 8.33
C GLY A 268 -8.21 28.12 7.39
N PRO A 269 -8.58 28.63 6.21
CA PRO A 269 -9.32 27.85 5.23
C PRO A 269 -8.43 26.75 4.61
N ALA A 270 -9.02 25.64 4.14
CA ALA A 270 -8.25 24.58 3.49
C ALA A 270 -7.49 25.12 2.27
N GLY A 271 -6.21 24.77 2.14
CA GLY A 271 -5.32 25.28 1.08
C GLY A 271 -4.62 26.60 1.39
N ASP A 272 -4.84 27.17 2.58
CA ASP A 272 -4.16 28.37 3.08
C ASP A 272 -3.92 28.26 4.60
N ARG A 273 -3.39 27.11 5.03
CA ARG A 273 -3.07 26.83 6.45
C ARG A 273 -1.58 26.84 6.73
N VAL A 274 -0.75 26.64 5.71
CA VAL A 274 0.69 26.40 5.84
C VAL A 274 1.43 27.53 5.11
N ASP A 275 2.12 28.39 5.86
CA ASP A 275 3.07 29.33 5.26
C ASP A 275 4.38 28.57 4.95
N PRO A 276 4.87 28.54 3.69
CA PRO A 276 6.16 27.95 3.36
C PRO A 276 7.33 28.48 4.21
N ALA A 277 7.25 29.71 4.71
CA ALA A 277 8.25 30.30 5.59
C ALA A 277 8.36 29.57 6.95
N ASP A 278 7.26 28.95 7.39
CA ASP A 278 7.15 28.21 8.65
C ASP A 278 7.35 26.70 8.48
N VAL A 279 7.57 26.24 7.25
CA VAL A 279 8.04 24.88 6.96
C VAL A 279 9.56 24.89 6.89
N LEU A 280 10.22 24.32 7.90
CA LEU A 280 11.67 24.27 7.98
C LEU A 280 12.20 22.88 7.60
N VAL A 281 13.13 22.82 6.65
CA VAL A 281 13.91 21.62 6.31
C VAL A 281 15.37 21.90 6.66
N ASP A 282 15.94 21.12 7.58
CA ASP A 282 17.27 21.36 8.16
C ASP A 282 17.42 22.80 8.71
N GLY A 283 16.34 23.32 9.29
CA GLY A 283 16.29 24.68 9.86
C GLY A 283 16.18 25.81 8.84
N ARG A 284 16.02 25.52 7.54
CA ARG A 284 15.82 26.52 6.49
C ARG A 284 14.38 26.50 5.99
N PRO A 285 13.75 27.67 5.78
CA PRO A 285 12.43 27.76 5.16
C PRO A 285 12.34 26.98 3.85
N LEU A 286 11.15 26.45 3.56
CA LEU A 286 10.85 25.71 2.35
C LEU A 286 10.94 26.66 1.14
N ASP A 287 11.80 26.31 0.19
CA ASP A 287 11.91 27.03 -1.08
C ASP A 287 11.03 26.32 -2.11
N LEU A 288 9.93 26.97 -2.50
CA LEU A 288 8.94 26.41 -3.42
C LEU A 288 9.54 26.06 -4.80
N ALA A 289 10.59 26.76 -5.24
CA ALA A 289 11.24 26.54 -6.53
C ALA A 289 12.35 25.47 -6.47
N ARG A 290 12.84 25.16 -5.26
CA ARG A 290 13.89 24.15 -5.07
C ARG A 290 13.36 22.74 -5.29
N ARG A 291 14.22 21.86 -5.78
CA ARG A 291 14.00 20.41 -5.81
C ARG A 291 14.51 19.77 -4.53
N TYR A 292 13.73 18.83 -4.00
CA TYR A 292 14.03 18.07 -2.80
C TYR A 292 13.97 16.58 -3.09
N ARG A 293 14.88 15.84 -2.46
CA ARG A 293 14.91 14.38 -2.47
C ARG A 293 14.08 13.84 -1.31
N LEU A 294 12.84 13.46 -1.58
CA LEU A 294 11.86 13.03 -0.60
C LEU A 294 11.83 11.50 -0.46
N ALA A 295 11.86 10.98 0.76
CA ALA A 295 11.50 9.60 1.06
C ALA A 295 10.05 9.49 1.57
N ALA A 296 9.27 8.60 0.97
CA ALA A 296 7.91 8.28 1.39
C ALA A 296 7.54 6.87 0.92
N THR A 297 6.41 6.34 1.38
CA THR A 297 5.87 5.07 0.90
C THR A 297 5.43 5.20 -0.57
N ALA A 298 5.58 4.13 -1.35
CA ALA A 298 5.11 4.12 -2.74
C ALA A 298 3.61 4.40 -2.83
N TYR A 299 2.84 3.87 -1.88
CA TYR A 299 1.40 4.09 -1.77
C TYR A 299 1.04 5.59 -1.71
N THR A 300 1.76 6.37 -0.89
CA THR A 300 1.57 7.82 -0.76
C THR A 300 2.00 8.56 -2.02
N LEU A 301 3.15 8.21 -2.59
CA LEU A 301 3.67 8.89 -3.78
C LEU A 301 2.81 8.66 -5.03
N LEU A 302 2.07 7.56 -5.07
CA LEU A 302 1.08 7.25 -6.11
C LEU A 302 -0.31 7.84 -5.79
N GLY A 303 -0.47 8.55 -4.67
CA GLY A 303 -1.70 9.23 -4.25
C GLY A 303 -2.80 8.29 -3.75
N ALA A 304 -2.47 7.03 -3.43
CA ALA A 304 -3.46 6.02 -3.06
C ALA A 304 -4.07 6.25 -1.66
N ASP A 305 -3.50 7.16 -0.87
CA ASP A 305 -3.98 7.60 0.44
C ASP A 305 -4.69 8.96 0.44
N GLY A 306 -4.86 9.56 -0.75
CA GLY A 306 -5.51 10.86 -0.96
C GLY A 306 -4.55 12.03 -1.20
N PHE A 307 -3.23 11.81 -1.14
CA PHE A 307 -2.23 12.86 -1.38
C PHE A 307 -1.80 12.93 -2.85
N THR A 308 -2.51 13.75 -3.63
CA THR A 308 -2.27 13.89 -5.07
C THR A 308 -1.12 14.83 -5.41
N ALA A 309 -0.63 15.62 -4.46
CA ALA A 309 0.43 16.62 -4.67
C ALA A 309 1.74 16.04 -5.24
N PHE A 310 2.02 14.75 -4.97
CA PHE A 310 3.23 14.08 -5.48
C PHE A 310 3.11 13.58 -6.91
N ALA A 311 1.95 13.75 -7.57
CA ALA A 311 1.79 13.40 -8.97
C ALA A 311 2.91 14.03 -9.83
N GLY A 312 3.49 13.22 -10.72
CA GLY A 312 4.58 13.68 -11.58
C GLY A 312 5.93 13.84 -10.88
N PHE A 313 6.14 13.22 -9.71
CA PHE A 313 7.48 13.07 -9.13
C PHE A 313 8.46 12.48 -10.17
N THR A 314 9.75 12.72 -9.97
CA THR A 314 10.80 12.25 -10.89
C THR A 314 11.87 11.43 -10.17
N GLU A 315 12.71 10.75 -10.95
CA GLU A 315 13.88 10.01 -10.45
C GLU A 315 13.60 9.01 -9.31
N PRO A 316 12.53 8.19 -9.40
CA PRO A 316 12.20 7.25 -8.35
C PRO A 316 13.29 6.21 -8.15
N VAL A 317 13.58 5.95 -6.88
CA VAL A 317 14.42 4.85 -6.45
C VAL A 317 13.67 4.05 -5.41
N ARG A 318 13.46 2.77 -5.69
CA ARG A 318 12.77 1.82 -4.84
C ARG A 318 13.73 1.17 -3.84
N HIS A 319 13.38 1.27 -2.56
CA HIS A 319 14.08 0.62 -1.45
C HIS A 319 13.39 -0.68 -1.04
N THR A 320 14.00 -1.37 -0.07
CA THR A 320 13.44 -2.58 0.55
C THR A 320 12.05 -2.27 1.13
N ARG A 321 11.17 -3.27 1.12
CA ARG A 321 9.81 -3.18 1.68
C ARG A 321 9.83 -2.85 3.18
N ASP A 322 8.76 -2.20 3.60
CA ASP A 322 8.56 -1.66 4.93
C ASP A 322 8.90 -2.60 6.09
N PHE A 323 8.40 -3.84 6.10
CA PHE A 323 8.64 -4.79 7.17
C PHE A 323 10.12 -5.10 7.37
N GLU A 324 10.81 -5.54 6.30
CA GLU A 324 12.23 -5.87 6.38
C GLU A 324 13.10 -4.64 6.65
N ASN A 325 12.72 -3.50 6.08
CA ASN A 325 13.45 -2.26 6.24
C ASN A 325 13.31 -1.68 7.66
N PHE A 326 12.11 -1.72 8.25
CA PHE A 326 11.90 -1.28 9.63
C PHE A 326 12.60 -2.20 10.64
N VAL A 327 12.61 -3.51 10.40
CA VAL A 327 13.42 -4.44 11.21
C VAL A 327 14.92 -4.11 11.13
N ALA A 328 15.42 -3.75 9.94
CA ALA A 328 16.81 -3.33 9.77
C ALA A 328 17.09 -2.01 10.50
N TYR A 329 16.15 -1.07 10.46
CA TYR A 329 16.23 0.19 11.19
C TYR A 329 16.33 -0.04 12.70
N VAL A 330 15.44 -0.83 13.29
CA VAL A 330 15.46 -1.14 14.73
C VAL A 330 16.78 -1.79 15.15
N ARG A 331 17.37 -2.66 14.31
CA ARG A 331 18.69 -3.27 14.56
C ARG A 331 19.86 -2.29 14.51
N SER A 332 19.69 -1.18 13.82
CA SER A 332 20.74 -0.15 13.67
C SER A 332 20.75 0.87 14.81
N ARG A 333 19.79 0.80 15.74
CA ARG A 333 19.59 1.75 16.85
C ARG A 333 19.94 1.14 18.20
#